data_AF-A0A371EG88-F1
#
_entry.id   AF-A0A371EG88-F1
#
_cell.length_a   1.000
_cell.length_b   1.000
_cell.length_c   1.000
_cell.angle_alpha   90.00
_cell.angle_beta   90.00
_cell.angle_gamma   90.00
#
_symmetry.space_group_name_H-M   'P 1'
#
loop_
_entity.id
_entity.type
_entity.pdbx_description
1 polymer ?
#
loop_
_entity_poly.entity_id
_entity_poly.type
_entity_poly.pdbx_seq_one_letter_code
_entity_poly.pdbx_strand_id
1 'polypeptide(L)' 'MKPNVALKIKEEVANIIPVPKKDGKVRMCVDYRDLNRASPNDNFPLPHIDVLINNTEQHTFFSFMGGFLGYNQILMA' A
#
# COMPACT_ATOMS: atom_id res chain seq x y z
N MET A 1 -7.65 -24.05 -13.70
CA MET A 1 -9.00 -23.45 -13.52
C MET A 1 -9.02 -22.77 -12.16
N LYS A 2 -8.92 -21.44 -12.10
CA LYS A 2 -8.99 -20.71 -10.82
C LYS A 2 -10.23 -19.82 -10.88
N PRO A 3 -11.24 -20.02 -10.01
CA PRO A 3 -12.40 -19.17 -10.02
C PRO A 3 -11.97 -17.78 -9.54
N ASN A 4 -12.11 -16.77 -10.40
CA ASN A 4 -12.08 -15.37 -9.99
C ASN A 4 -13.33 -15.13 -9.14
N VAL A 5 -13.25 -15.46 -7.85
CA VAL A 5 -14.29 -15.10 -6.89
C VAL A 5 -14.05 -13.64 -6.51
N ALA A 6 -14.62 -12.74 -7.30
CA ALA A 6 -14.73 -11.34 -6.93
C ALA A 6 -15.84 -11.23 -5.89
N LEU A 7 -15.47 -11.03 -4.62
CA LEU A 7 -16.43 -10.67 -3.58
C LEU A 7 -16.66 -9.17 -3.67
N LYS A 8 -17.91 -8.79 -3.91
CA LYS A 8 -18.34 -7.39 -4.02
C LYS A 8 -18.74 -6.91 -2.63
N ILE A 9 -17.99 -5.97 -2.09
CA ILE A 9 -18.35 -5.25 -0.86
C ILE A 9 -19.31 -4.13 -1.28
N LYS A 10 -20.45 -4.03 -0.55
CA LYS A 10 -21.57 -3.06 -0.63
C LYS A 10 -21.56 -2.11 -1.86
N GLU A 11 -22.64 -2.16 -2.64
CA GLU A 11 -22.89 -1.41 -3.89
C GLU A 11 -22.09 -0.11 -4.02
N GLU A 12 -21.16 -0.09 -4.99
CA GLU A 12 -20.16 0.96 -5.27
C GLU A 12 -19.04 0.99 -4.20
N VAL A 13 -17.77 0.62 -4.43
CA VAL A 13 -16.82 1.20 -5.41
C VAL A 13 -15.62 0.26 -5.71
N ALA A 14 -15.52 -0.96 -5.14
CA ALA A 14 -14.32 -1.80 -5.33
C ALA A 14 -14.56 -3.33 -5.25
N ASN A 15 -13.73 -4.09 -5.99
CA ASN A 15 -13.73 -5.55 -5.97
C ASN A 15 -12.68 -6.10 -4.99
N ILE A 16 -12.95 -7.23 -4.32
CA ILE A 16 -11.92 -7.96 -3.57
C ILE A 16 -11.29 -9.02 -4.48
N ILE A 17 -9.96 -9.02 -4.54
CA ILE A 17 -9.13 -9.91 -5.33
C ILE A 17 -8.26 -10.76 -4.39
N PRO A 18 -8.47 -12.08 -4.30
CA PRO A 18 -7.57 -12.97 -3.56
C PRO A 18 -6.26 -13.16 -4.34
N VAL A 19 -5.13 -12.83 -3.72
CA VAL A 19 -3.79 -12.92 -4.32
C VAL A 19 -2.95 -13.98 -3.58
N PRO A 20 -2.52 -15.06 -4.26
CA PRO A 20 -1.65 -16.07 -3.65
C PRO A 20 -0.24 -15.50 -3.43
N LYS A 21 0.31 -15.71 -2.23
CA LYS A 21 1.68 -15.36 -1.87
C LYS A 21 2.62 -16.57 -2.01
N LYS A 22 3.92 -16.31 -2.12
CA LYS A 22 4.98 -17.35 -2.20
C LYS A 22 5.03 -18.24 -0.96
N ASP A 23 4.60 -17.73 0.19
CA ASP A 23 4.54 -18.45 1.48
C ASP A 23 3.30 -19.38 1.60
N GLY A 24 2.53 -19.56 0.52
CA GLY A 24 1.31 -20.36 0.49
C GLY A 24 0.09 -19.67 1.08
N LYS A 25 0.23 -18.48 1.66
CA LYS A 25 -0.89 -17.69 2.20
C LYS A 25 -1.63 -16.96 1.08
N VAL A 26 -2.88 -16.55 1.34
CA VAL A 26 -3.66 -15.67 0.45
C VAL A 26 -3.74 -14.29 1.06
N ARG A 27 -3.48 -13.25 0.27
CA ARG A 27 -3.72 -11.85 0.62
C ARG A 27 -5.01 -11.39 -0.06
N MET A 28 -5.93 -10.83 0.72
CA MET A 28 -7.11 -10.16 0.15
C MET A 28 -6.70 -8.74 -0.25
N CYS A 29 -6.75 -8.45 -1.56
CA CYS A 29 -6.47 -7.13 -2.11
C CYS A 29 -7.79 -6.48 -2.52
N VAL A 30 -7.93 -5.18 -2.29
CA VAL A 30 -9.08 -4.41 -2.78
C VAL A 30 -8.65 -3.65 -4.03
N ASP A 31 -9.43 -3.76 -5.10
CA ASP A 31 -9.20 -3.09 -6.37
C ASP A 31 -9.70 -1.64 -6.32
N TYR A 32 -8.81 -0.73 -5.93
CA TYR A 32 -9.10 0.70 -5.83
C TYR A 32 -8.85 1.47 -7.13
N ARG A 33 -8.69 0.84 -8.30
CA ARG A 33 -8.31 1.57 -9.53
C ARG A 33 -9.27 2.69 -9.90
N ASP A 34 -10.57 2.42 -9.87
CA ASP A 34 -11.58 3.43 -10.21
C ASP A 34 -11.71 4.47 -9.09
N LEU A 35 -11.60 4.06 -7.82
CA LEU A 35 -11.54 4.98 -6.69
C LEU A 35 -10.35 5.95 -6.80
N ASN A 36 -9.15 5.42 -7.04
CA ASN A 36 -7.93 6.21 -7.16
C ASN A 36 -7.96 7.20 -8.33
N ARG A 37 -8.72 6.91 -9.39
CA ARG A 37 -8.93 7.86 -10.50
C ARG A 37 -9.90 8.98 -10.15
N ALA A 38 -10.88 8.70 -9.29
CA ALA A 38 -11.85 9.68 -8.82
C ALA A 38 -11.32 10.52 -7.65
N SER A 39 -10.37 9.99 -6.88
CA SER A 39 -9.72 10.69 -5.77
C SER A 39 -8.74 11.77 -6.27
N PRO A 40 -8.68 12.94 -5.61
CA PRO A 40 -7.64 13.92 -5.90
C PRO A 40 -6.27 13.34 -5.56
N ASN A 41 -5.28 13.64 -6.40
CA ASN A 41 -3.89 13.28 -6.12
C ASN A 41 -3.38 14.08 -4.92
N ASP A 42 -2.52 13.43 -4.14
CA ASP A 42 -1.79 14.07 -3.07
C ASP A 42 -0.60 14.89 -3.61
N ASN A 43 -0.31 16.02 -2.98
CA ASN A 43 0.79 16.93 -3.31
C ASN A 43 2.03 16.73 -2.41
N PHE A 44 2.10 15.63 -1.65
CA PHE A 44 3.29 15.25 -0.89
C PHE A 44 4.14 14.23 -1.67
N PRO A 45 5.12 14.68 -2.48
CA PRO A 45 5.97 13.77 -3.22
C PRO A 45 6.86 12.97 -2.26
N LEU A 46 7.10 11.70 -2.60
CA LEU A 46 8.12 10.91 -1.92
C LEU A 46 9.51 11.50 -2.21
N PRO A 47 10.39 11.62 -1.20
CA PRO A 47 11.73 12.13 -1.41
C PRO A 47 12.54 11.20 -2.32
N HIS A 48 13.39 11.79 -3.17
CA HIS A 48 14.34 11.01 -3.97
C HIS A 48 15.35 10.31 -3.07
N ILE A 49 15.81 9.12 -3.46
CA ILE A 49 16.71 8.32 -2.63
C ILE A 49 18.03 9.05 -2.34
N ASP A 50 18.56 9.81 -3.30
CA ASP A 50 19.79 10.59 -3.09
C ASP A 50 19.63 11.67 -2.02
N VAL A 51 18.43 12.28 -1.91
CA VAL A 51 18.14 13.25 -0.85
C VAL A 51 18.19 12.56 0.51
N LEU A 52 17.62 11.36 0.60
CA LEU A 52 17.67 10.56 1.84
C LEU A 52 19.11 10.18 2.20
N ILE A 53 19.91 9.74 1.22
CA ILE A 53 21.31 9.34 1.43
C ILE A 53 22.14 10.54 1.87
N ASN A 54 22.13 11.64 1.11
CA ASN A 54 22.94 12.84 1.39
C ASN A 54 22.63 13.42 2.77
N ASN A 55 21.35 13.42 3.18
CA ASN A 55 20.96 13.86 4.52
C ASN A 55 21.54 12.99 5.64
N THR A 56 21.90 11.74 5.33
CA THR A 56 22.43 10.77 6.29
C THR A 56 23.95 10.64 6.29
N GLU A 57 24.66 11.14 5.27
CA GLU A 57 26.11 10.93 5.08
C GLU A 57 26.99 11.37 6.26
N GLN A 58 26.53 12.32 7.08
CA GLN A 58 27.28 12.84 8.22
C GLN A 58 27.01 12.09 9.54
N HIS A 59 26.18 11.05 9.52
CA HIS A 59 25.84 10.26 10.70
C HIS A 59 26.63 8.95 10.75
N THR A 60 27.16 8.64 11.93
CA THR A 60 28.02 7.46 12.16
C THR A 60 27.23 6.19 12.51
N PHE A 61 25.98 6.33 12.94
CA PHE A 61 25.13 5.22 13.36
C PHE A 61 23.73 5.37 12.80
N PHE A 62 23.15 4.25 12.36
CA PHE A 62 21.80 4.17 11.83
C PHE A 62 21.01 3.09 12.55
N SER A 63 19.72 3.34 12.76
CA SER A 63 18.74 2.34 13.16
C SER A 63 17.57 2.40 12.20
N PHE A 64 17.02 1.24 11.86
CA PHE A 64 15.89 1.12 10.94
C PHE A 64 14.69 0.57 11.70
N MET A 65 13.56 1.28 11.63
CA MET A 65 12.30 0.82 12.19
C MET A 65 11.39 0.30 11.07
N GLY A 66 10.86 -0.91 11.24
CA GLY A 66 9.95 -1.51 10.26
C GLY A 66 8.55 -0.91 10.35
N GLY A 67 8.06 -0.36 9.24
CA GLY A 67 6.71 0.24 9.13
C GLY A 67 5.62 -0.70 8.59
N PHE A 68 5.75 -2.04 8.74
CA PHE A 68 4.91 -3.03 8.04
C PHE A 68 3.38 -2.83 8.21
N LEU A 69 2.95 -2.31 9.36
CA LEU A 69 1.53 -2.08 9.67
C LEU A 69 1.12 -0.60 9.59
N GLY A 70 2.01 0.31 9.18
CA GLY A 70 1.77 1.75 9.25
C GLY A 70 0.49 2.20 8.54
N TYR A 71 0.19 1.63 7.37
CA TYR A 71 -1.05 1.91 6.63
C TYR A 71 -2.33 1.58 7.44
N ASN A 72 -2.32 0.49 8.22
CA ASN A 72 -3.51 0.04 8.95
C ASN A 72 -3.73 0.78 10.29
N GLN A 73 -2.80 1.65 10.69
CA GLN A 73 -2.88 2.39 11.95
C GLN A 73 -3.47 3.79 11.78
N ILE A 74 -3.55 4.29 10.54
CA ILE A 74 -4.13 5.61 10.24
C ILE A 74 -5.65 5.45 10.15
N LEU A 75 -6.37 6.25 10.94
CA LEU A 75 -7.82 6.27 10.91
C LEU A 75 -8.33 6.98 9.65
N MET A 76 -9.32 6.38 9.00
CA MET A 76 -10.06 7.00 7.90
C MET A 76 -11.25 7.76 8.48
N ALA A 77 -11.51 8.97 7.99
CA ALA A 77 -12.65 9.80 8.36
C ALA A 77 -13.90 9.48 7.53
#